data_AF-A0A7U7GDD3-F1
#
_entry.id   AF-A0A7U7GDD3-F1
#
_cell.length_a   1.000
_cell.length_b   1.000
_cell.length_c   1.000
_cell.angle_alpha   90.00
_cell.angle_beta   90.00
_cell.angle_gamma   90.00
#
_symmetry.space_group_name_H-M   'P 1'
#
loop_
_entity.id
_entity.type
_entity.pdbx_description
1 polymer ?
#
loop_
_entity_poly.entity_id
_entity_poly.type
_entity_poly.pdbx_seq_one_letter_code
_entity_poly.pdbx_strand_id
1 'polypeptide(L)'
;MGGSSVLLQLTLNGTAGDLCANEPIVDELLTDSYSARARAETELASAGPGFQVTVETMLGGSASVPLIRPGYLCSFAGIRGLVRSCSVSANRSGDGLAVRQSLTLERRIGPWL
;
A
#
# COMPACT_ATOMS: atom_id res chain seq x y z
N MET A 1 31.68 0.64 22.73
CA MET A 1 31.62 0.39 21.27
C MET A 1 30.64 1.39 20.70
N GLY A 2 31.14 2.41 20.00
CA GLY A 2 30.29 3.44 19.38
C GLY A 2 29.81 2.94 18.02
N GLY A 3 28.52 2.62 17.89
CA GLY A 3 27.92 2.33 16.60
C GLY A 3 27.82 3.63 15.79
N SER A 4 28.35 3.63 14.57
CA SER A 4 28.15 4.73 13.62
C SER A 4 26.78 4.60 12.99
N SER A 5 25.86 5.51 13.31
CA SER A 5 24.58 5.65 12.62
C SER A 5 24.65 6.76 11.58
N VAL A 6 23.83 6.67 10.53
CA VAL A 6 23.73 7.70 9.49
C VAL A 6 22.40 8.44 9.63
N LEU A 7 22.44 9.77 9.70
CA LEU A 7 21.26 10.63 9.64
C LEU A 7 21.15 11.23 8.24
N LEU A 8 19.98 11.09 7.61
CA LEU A 8 19.68 11.70 6.31
C LEU A 8 18.39 12.53 6.40
N GLN A 9 18.43 13.71 5.79
CA GLN A 9 17.26 14.55 5.55
C GLN A 9 16.98 14.60 4.05
N LEU A 10 15.75 14.26 3.66
CA LEU A 10 15.31 14.25 2.26
C LEU A 10 14.08 15.12 2.09
N THR A 11 14.04 15.85 0.98
CA THR A 11 12.97 16.78 0.63
C THR A 11 12.56 16.55 -0.82
N LEU A 12 11.25 16.54 -1.11
CA LEU A 12 10.74 16.42 -2.47
C LEU A 12 10.98 17.72 -3.26
N ASN A 13 11.68 17.62 -4.39
CA ASN A 13 11.88 18.74 -5.31
C ASN A 13 10.52 19.27 -5.81
N GLY A 14 10.29 20.57 -5.67
CA GLY A 14 9.04 21.24 -6.06
C GLY A 14 8.02 21.41 -4.93
N THR A 15 8.34 20.95 -3.72
CA THR A 15 7.65 21.34 -2.48
C THR A 15 8.52 22.33 -1.72
N ALA A 16 7.96 23.29 -0.98
CA ALA A 16 8.76 24.25 -0.21
C ALA A 16 9.40 23.62 1.06
N GLY A 17 9.58 22.29 1.07
CA GLY A 17 9.82 21.50 2.28
C GLY A 17 8.55 20.95 2.92
N ASP A 18 7.38 21.19 2.31
CA ASP A 18 6.07 20.85 2.91
C ASP A 18 5.80 19.34 2.99
N LEU A 19 6.46 18.56 2.12
CA LEU A 19 6.48 17.09 2.20
C LEU A 19 7.86 16.66 2.72
N CYS A 20 8.11 16.92 3.99
CA CYS A 20 9.14 16.26 4.78
C CYS A 20 8.54 15.05 5.50
N ALA A 21 9.35 14.03 5.79
CA ALA A 21 8.96 13.03 6.78
C ALA A 21 8.64 13.77 8.11
N ASN A 22 7.48 13.51 8.71
CA ASN A 22 7.05 14.21 9.93
C ASN A 22 8.01 14.00 11.10
N GLU A 23 8.80 12.92 11.06
CA GLU A 23 9.81 12.58 12.05
C GLU A 23 11.10 12.11 11.34
N PRO A 24 12.28 12.36 11.92
CA PRO A 24 13.52 11.79 11.42
C PRO A 24 13.45 10.26 11.48
N ILE A 25 13.74 9.60 10.36
CA ILE A 25 13.83 8.13 10.32
C ILE A 25 15.11 7.73 11.05
N VAL A 26 14.96 7.19 12.26
CA VAL A 26 16.06 6.67 13.06
C VAL A 26 16.00 5.15 13.05
N ASP A 27 17.05 4.51 12.53
CA ASP A 27 17.18 3.07 12.47
C ASP A 27 18.63 2.68 12.79
N GLU A 28 18.82 1.94 13.88
CA GLU A 28 20.14 1.52 14.38
C GLU A 28 20.87 0.57 13.42
N LEU A 29 20.15 -0.06 12.49
CA LEU A 29 20.72 -0.97 11.49
C LEU A 29 21.17 -0.23 10.23
N LEU A 30 20.78 1.03 10.04
CA LEU A 30 21.21 1.87 8.93
C LEU A 30 22.60 2.46 9.20
N THR A 31 23.60 1.72 8.78
CA THR A 31 25.02 2.06 8.95
C THR A 31 25.65 2.64 7.69
N ASP A 32 24.95 2.58 6.55
CA ASP A 32 25.43 3.04 5.26
C ASP A 32 24.47 4.04 4.60
N SER A 33 25.04 5.06 3.95
CA SER A 33 24.29 6.16 3.33
C SER A 33 23.42 5.72 2.14
N TYR A 34 23.82 4.68 1.40
CA TYR A 34 22.99 4.15 0.31
C TYR A 34 21.76 3.41 0.86
N SER A 35 21.95 2.60 1.90
CA SER A 35 20.85 1.91 2.58
C SER A 35 19.86 2.89 3.22
N ALA A 36 20.37 3.95 3.86
CA ALA A 36 19.55 4.97 4.47
C ALA A 36 18.77 5.78 3.42
N ARG A 37 19.39 6.06 2.26
CA ARG A 37 18.74 6.71 1.13
C ARG A 37 17.59 5.85 0.58
N ALA A 38 17.82 4.57 0.32
CA ALA A 38 16.80 3.66 -0.21
C ALA A 38 15.60 3.54 0.75
N ARG A 39 15.85 3.49 2.06
CA ARG A 39 14.80 3.49 3.08
C ARG A 39 13.97 4.77 3.04
N ALA A 40 14.63 5.91 2.99
CA ALA A 40 13.94 7.19 2.99
C ALA A 40 13.21 7.50 1.67
N GLU A 41 13.71 7.04 0.52
CA GLU A 41 12.97 7.06 -0.74
C GLU A 41 11.69 6.20 -0.65
N THR A 42 11.76 5.05 0.04
CA THR A 42 10.58 4.20 0.29
C THR A 42 9.55 4.91 1.16
N GLU A 43 9.98 5.55 2.25
CA GLU A 43 9.11 6.31 3.15
C GLU A 43 8.48 7.53 2.45
N LEU A 44 9.26 8.26 1.66
CA LEU A 44 8.74 9.36 0.83
C LEU A 44 7.75 8.86 -0.22
N ALA A 45 8.01 7.71 -0.85
CA ALA A 45 7.06 7.12 -1.80
C ALA A 45 5.74 6.70 -1.13
N SER A 46 5.77 6.33 0.16
CA SER A 46 4.55 6.12 0.96
C SER A 46 3.94 7.41 1.50
N ALA A 47 4.72 8.49 1.62
CA ALA A 47 4.25 9.78 2.08
C ALA A 47 3.53 10.52 0.94
N GLY A 48 2.20 10.49 0.96
CA GLY A 48 1.38 11.23 0.03
C GLY A 48 -0.11 11.03 0.34
N PRO A 49 -0.99 11.92 -0.16
CA PRO A 49 -2.42 11.72 -0.04
C PRO A 49 -2.79 10.42 -0.77
N GLY A 50 -3.33 9.49 -0.02
CA GLY A 50 -3.79 8.21 -0.54
C GLY A 50 -5.05 7.80 0.19
N PHE A 51 -5.84 6.94 -0.43
CA PHE A 51 -6.94 6.29 0.25
C PHE A 51 -6.83 4.79 0.11
N GLN A 52 -7.28 4.11 1.15
CA GLN A 52 -7.44 2.68 1.20
C GLN A 52 -8.93 2.37 1.21
N VAL A 53 -9.38 1.51 0.29
CA VAL A 53 -10.77 1.08 0.21
C VAL A 53 -10.81 -0.44 0.25
N THR A 54 -11.69 -0.97 1.09
CA THR A 54 -11.99 -2.39 1.12
C THR A 54 -13.20 -2.68 0.24
N VAL A 55 -13.05 -3.61 -0.70
CA VAL A 55 -14.11 -4.05 -1.61
C VAL A 55 -14.40 -5.51 -1.36
N GLU A 56 -15.66 -5.84 -1.16
CA GLU A 56 -16.11 -7.22 -1.04
C GLU A 56 -16.79 -7.68 -2.33
N THR A 57 -16.40 -8.85 -2.83
CA THR A 57 -17.04 -9.47 -4.00
C THR A 57 -17.32 -10.95 -3.75
N MET A 58 -18.36 -11.47 -4.38
CA MET A 58 -18.63 -12.91 -4.38
C MET A 58 -17.62 -13.62 -5.28
N LEU A 59 -17.09 -14.74 -4.78
CA LEU A 59 -16.14 -15.60 -5.47
C LEU A 59 -16.89 -16.87 -5.94
N GLY A 60 -16.97 -17.10 -7.25
CA GLY A 60 -17.67 -18.24 -7.84
C GLY A 60 -19.16 -18.00 -8.16
N GLY A 61 -19.64 -18.58 -9.26
CA GLY A 61 -21.00 -18.38 -9.81
C GLY A 61 -21.00 -17.65 -11.17
N SER A 62 -22.15 -17.65 -11.86
CA SER A 62 -22.31 -17.09 -13.23
C SER A 62 -22.14 -15.57 -13.32
N ALA A 63 -22.26 -14.85 -12.20
CA ALA A 63 -22.07 -13.40 -12.09
C ALA A 63 -20.89 -13.01 -11.18
N SER A 64 -19.95 -13.93 -10.92
CA SER A 64 -18.87 -13.73 -9.96
C SER A 64 -17.60 -13.14 -10.57
N VAL A 65 -16.86 -12.42 -9.73
CA VAL A 65 -15.53 -11.91 -10.08
C VAL A 65 -14.51 -13.03 -9.82
N PRO A 66 -13.54 -13.26 -10.72
CA PRO A 66 -12.48 -14.23 -10.47
C PRO A 66 -11.65 -13.85 -9.25
N LEU A 67 -10.82 -14.77 -8.75
CA LEU A 67 -9.89 -14.47 -7.66
C LEU A 67 -8.92 -13.36 -8.07
N ILE A 68 -8.92 -12.25 -7.32
CA ILE A 68 -8.05 -11.11 -7.57
C ILE A 68 -6.86 -11.18 -6.61
N ARG A 69 -5.65 -11.16 -7.17
CA ARG A 69 -4.41 -11.31 -6.40
C ARG A 69 -3.82 -9.95 -6.02
N PRO A 70 -3.07 -9.86 -4.92
CA PRO A 70 -2.21 -8.71 -4.65
C PRO A 70 -1.30 -8.38 -5.84
N GLY A 71 -1.12 -7.09 -6.10
CA GLY A 71 -0.37 -6.56 -7.24
C GLY A 71 -1.21 -6.27 -8.49
N TYR A 72 -2.49 -6.65 -8.51
CA TYR A 72 -3.36 -6.35 -9.65
C TYR A 72 -3.85 -4.90 -9.58
N LEU A 73 -3.99 -4.25 -10.74
CA LEU A 73 -4.63 -2.95 -10.84
C LEU A 73 -6.10 -3.15 -11.22
N CYS A 74 -7.02 -2.76 -10.34
CA CYS A 74 -8.44 -3.03 -10.50
C CYS A 74 -9.27 -1.76 -10.43
N SER A 75 -10.43 -1.78 -11.09
CA SER A 75 -11.43 -0.73 -11.00
C SER A 75 -12.75 -1.30 -10.50
N PHE A 76 -13.25 -0.77 -9.38
CA PHE A 76 -14.53 -1.13 -8.79
C PHE A 76 -15.36 0.13 -8.59
N ALA A 77 -16.58 0.18 -9.14
CA ALA A 77 -17.50 1.31 -8.98
C ALA A 77 -16.86 2.70 -9.19
N GLY A 78 -15.99 2.84 -10.21
CA GLY A 78 -15.29 4.10 -10.52
C GLY A 78 -14.02 4.35 -9.70
N ILE A 79 -13.76 3.57 -8.66
CA ILE A 79 -12.53 3.61 -7.86
C ILE A 79 -11.48 2.74 -8.55
N ARG A 80 -10.31 3.31 -8.85
CA ARG A 80 -9.14 2.57 -9.40
C ARG A 80 -8.02 2.55 -8.39
N GLY A 81 -7.46 1.38 -8.12
CA GLY A 81 -6.35 1.21 -7.18
C GLY A 81 -5.59 -0.09 -7.39
N LEU A 82 -4.41 -0.16 -6.76
CA LEU A 82 -3.59 -1.36 -6.68
C LEU A 82 -4.12 -2.24 -5.55
N VAL A 83 -4.31 -3.53 -5.81
CA VAL A 83 -4.69 -4.50 -4.78
C VAL A 83 -3.49 -4.81 -3.91
N ARG A 84 -3.58 -4.55 -2.61
CA ARG A 84 -2.50 -4.79 -1.63
C ARG A 84 -2.70 -6.07 -0.84
N SER A 85 -3.95 -6.43 -0.57
CA SER A 85 -4.30 -7.67 0.10
C SER A 85 -5.60 -8.22 -0.45
N CYS A 86 -5.71 -9.54 -0.39
CA CYS A 86 -6.92 -10.30 -0.66
C CYS A 86 -7.09 -11.31 0.48
N SER A 87 -8.25 -11.35 1.10
CA SER A 87 -8.66 -12.42 2.00
C SER A 87 -9.90 -13.11 1.43
N VAL A 88 -10.02 -14.42 1.64
CA VAL A 88 -11.17 -15.21 1.17
C VAL A 88 -11.85 -15.81 2.38
N SER A 89 -13.16 -15.65 2.46
CA SER A 89 -14.00 -16.25 3.50
C SER A 89 -15.12 -17.04 2.85
N ALA A 90 -15.50 -18.15 3.49
CA ALA A 90 -16.60 -18.99 3.05
C ALA A 90 -17.59 -19.15 4.20
N ASN A 91 -18.86 -18.95 3.91
CA ASN A 91 -19.95 -19.17 4.85
C ASN A 91 -20.93 -20.17 4.23
N ARG A 92 -21.25 -21.22 4.98
CA ARG A 92 -22.23 -22.22 4.59
C ARG A 92 -23.49 -22.02 5.42
N SER A 93 -24.63 -21.93 4.75
CA SER A 93 -25.95 -21.86 5.37
C SER A 93 -26.88 -22.86 4.68
N GLY A 94 -27.33 -23.87 5.43
CA GLY A 94 -28.03 -25.03 4.86
C GLY A 94 -27.19 -25.73 3.78
N ASP A 95 -27.78 -25.91 2.59
CA ASP A 95 -27.11 -26.47 1.41
C ASP A 95 -26.37 -25.42 0.55
N GLY A 96 -26.48 -24.14 0.89
CA GLY A 96 -25.82 -23.05 0.18
C GLY A 96 -24.40 -22.78 0.70
N LEU A 97 -23.44 -22.64 -0.22
CA LEU A 97 -22.09 -22.14 0.07
C LEU A 97 -21.91 -20.75 -0.57
N ALA A 98 -21.64 -19.75 0.27
CA ALA A 98 -21.29 -18.41 -0.17
C ALA A 98 -19.81 -18.15 0.09
N VAL A 99 -19.03 -17.94 -0.97
CA VAL A 99 -17.61 -17.58 -0.87
C VAL A 99 -17.44 -16.11 -1.25
N ARG A 100 -16.72 -15.35 -0.42
CA ARG A 100 -16.44 -13.94 -0.61
C ARG A 100 -14.95 -13.70 -0.61
N GLN A 101 -14.50 -12.77 -1.43
CA GLN A 101 -13.16 -12.19 -1.31
C GLN A 101 -13.27 -10.74 -0.88
N SER A 102 -12.46 -10.36 0.10
CA SER A 102 -12.29 -8.99 0.55
C SER A 102 -10.94 -8.49 0.06
N LEU A 103 -10.98 -7.42 -0.72
CA LEU A 103 -9.83 -6.84 -1.41
C LEU A 103 -9.54 -5.48 -0.81
N THR A 104 -8.28 -5.24 -0.47
CA THR A 104 -7.83 -3.92 -0.08
C THR A 104 -7.18 -3.24 -1.28
N LEU A 105 -7.79 -2.16 -1.73
CA LEU A 105 -7.28 -1.31 -2.80
C LEU A 105 -6.58 -0.11 -2.18
N GLU A 106 -5.38 0.17 -2.66
CA GLU A 106 -4.64 1.39 -2.35
C GLU A 106 -4.57 2.24 -3.61
N ARG A 107 -4.99 3.50 -3.50
CA ARG A 107 -4.74 4.52 -4.52
C ARG A 107 -3.91 5.62 -3.88
N ARG A 108 -2.74 5.90 -4.46
CA ARG A 108 -1.93 7.06 -4.12
C ARG A 108 -2.24 8.17 -5.12
N ILE A 109 -2.49 9.38 -4.61
CA ILE A 109 -2.59 10.60 -5.39
C ILE A 109 -1.19 11.20 -5.37
N GLY A 110 -0.36 10.79 -6.33
CA GLY A 110 0.92 11.43 -6.57
C GLY A 110 0.78 12.43 -7.73
N PRO A 111 1.61 13.49 -7.81
CA PRO A 111 1.62 14.41 -8.95
C PRO A 111 2.03 13.76 -10.29
N TRP A 112 2.24 12.43 -10.33
CA TRP A 112 2.74 11.68 -11.49
C TRP A 112 1.85 10.49 -11.88
N LEU A 113 0.60 10.42 -11.39
CA LEU A 113 -0.45 9.45 -11.79
C LEU A 113 -1.84 10.10 -11.75
#